data_AF-A0A9D5Z068-F1
#
_entry.id   AF-A0A9D5Z068-F1
#
_cell.length_a   1.000
_cell.length_b   1.000
_cell.length_c   1.000
_cell.angle_alpha   90.00
_cell.angle_beta   90.00
_cell.angle_gamma   90.00
#
_symmetry.space_group_name_H-M   'P 1'
#
loop_
_entity.id
_entity.type
_entity.pdbx_description
1 polymer ?
#
loop_
_entity_poly.entity_id
_entity_poly.type
_entity_poly.pdbx_seq_one_letter_code
_entity_poly.pdbx_strand_id
1 'polypeptide(L)'
;MNTTASTTAPSAEVGATLEPTTTDAAPDDATDAAPSGRESGKPRLDAVTGWVGRALAAYPHPAPPLSTRWDASVAGLVRQVPYVPRFATKPLELLDRFGAVHVGAREIGFDGDLVDWDRVIEVRTQPAWSSLSADALEANFAQYLRVIPRVPGRGWVLGKVSELLVSLYLAVVPLPDDVAYLLDSEAPRDDSGSGGSFTRRTVTEIVYRRRIGEGERQASTTSVLLQLAFPGSTDAMLAIAAEREVRVAHVPVDEGEMGATIKRAAAWRSTALSLRDRFARTQGPTA
;
A
#
# COMPACT_ATOMS: atom_id res chain seq x y z
N MET A 1 -0.61 -16.10 -64.89
CA MET A 1 0.55 -15.38 -65.46
C MET A 1 0.52 -13.97 -64.92
N ASN A 2 1.67 -13.54 -64.37
CA ASN A 2 2.26 -12.21 -64.46
C ASN A 2 1.43 -10.96 -64.10
N THR A 3 1.87 -10.16 -63.11
CA THR A 3 2.99 -9.21 -63.17
C THR A 3 2.59 -7.93 -63.94
N THR A 4 2.64 -6.81 -63.21
CA THR A 4 2.97 -5.43 -63.64
C THR A 4 2.14 -4.74 -64.71
N ALA A 5 1.82 -3.46 -64.51
CA ALA A 5 2.72 -2.39 -64.96
C ALA A 5 2.13 -1.00 -64.69
N SER A 6 3.06 -0.11 -64.36
CA SER A 6 2.92 1.29 -64.02
C SER A 6 2.70 2.20 -65.24
N THR A 7 2.07 3.35 -64.95
CA THR A 7 2.46 4.72 -65.33
C THR A 7 2.57 5.15 -66.79
N THR A 8 1.75 6.15 -67.15
CA THR A 8 1.86 7.20 -68.19
C THR A 8 0.77 8.22 -67.82
N ALA A 9 0.87 9.55 -67.75
CA ALA A 9 1.69 10.59 -68.39
C ALA A 9 1.58 11.92 -67.57
N PRO A 10 2.29 13.01 -67.97
CA PRO A 10 2.60 14.18 -67.13
C PRO A 10 1.91 15.51 -67.52
N SER A 11 2.09 16.51 -66.62
CA SER A 11 2.27 17.97 -66.82
C SER A 11 1.19 18.88 -67.45
N ALA A 12 0.84 19.95 -66.71
CA ALA A 12 0.78 21.37 -67.12
C ALA A 12 0.27 22.19 -65.90
N GLU A 13 1.09 23.00 -65.20
CA GLU A 13 1.65 24.34 -65.50
C GLU A 13 0.72 25.53 -65.20
N VAL A 14 1.40 26.65 -64.86
CA VAL A 14 0.96 28.06 -64.72
C VAL A 14 0.37 28.43 -63.35
N GLY A 15 0.84 29.41 -62.56
CA GLY A 15 1.81 30.50 -62.70
C GLY A 15 1.58 31.45 -61.49
N ALA A 16 2.52 31.57 -60.56
CA ALA A 16 3.37 32.73 -60.28
C ALA A 16 2.65 34.10 -60.17
N THR A 17 2.77 34.78 -59.01
CA THR A 17 3.33 36.16 -58.88
C THR A 17 3.05 36.78 -57.47
N LEU A 18 4.16 36.91 -56.72
CA LEU A 18 4.61 38.01 -55.82
C LEU A 18 3.98 38.25 -54.42
N GLU A 19 4.89 38.16 -53.43
CA GLU A 19 4.82 38.74 -52.07
C GLU A 19 4.85 40.29 -52.08
N PRO A 20 4.57 40.95 -50.94
CA PRO A 20 5.68 41.41 -50.09
C PRO A 20 5.46 41.39 -48.56
N THR A 21 6.45 40.84 -47.84
CA THR A 21 7.33 41.54 -46.87
C THR A 21 6.75 42.15 -45.57
N THR A 22 7.04 41.42 -44.47
CA THR A 22 7.52 41.86 -43.13
C THR A 22 6.53 42.33 -42.06
N THR A 23 6.42 41.56 -40.96
CA THR A 23 6.89 41.93 -39.60
C THR A 23 6.71 40.76 -38.62
N ASP A 24 7.85 40.21 -38.19
CA ASP A 24 8.25 39.80 -36.84
C ASP A 24 7.19 39.34 -35.80
N ALA A 25 7.21 38.05 -35.45
CA ALA A 25 7.14 37.48 -34.08
C ALA A 25 6.89 35.96 -34.14
N ALA A 26 7.83 35.17 -33.60
CA ALA A 26 7.65 33.76 -33.26
C ALA A 26 6.86 33.61 -31.94
N PRO A 27 6.62 32.40 -31.40
CA PRO A 27 6.44 31.07 -32.01
C PRO A 27 5.08 30.46 -31.59
N ASP A 28 4.57 29.44 -32.28
CA ASP A 28 3.64 28.53 -31.62
C ASP A 28 3.92 27.07 -31.97
N ASP A 29 4.10 26.35 -30.88
CA ASP A 29 4.64 25.03 -30.67
C ASP A 29 3.47 24.03 -30.71
N ALA A 30 3.42 23.19 -31.72
CA ALA A 30 2.47 22.08 -31.79
C ALA A 30 3.24 20.76 -31.67
N THR A 31 3.69 20.53 -30.44
CA THR A 31 4.10 19.22 -29.94
C THR A 31 2.93 18.25 -30.05
N ASP A 32 3.09 17.22 -30.88
CA ASP A 32 2.17 16.08 -30.99
C ASP A 32 2.31 15.21 -29.72
N ALA A 33 1.65 15.66 -28.66
CA ALA A 33 1.57 14.96 -27.39
C ALA A 33 0.50 13.86 -27.48
N ALA A 34 0.97 12.61 -27.52
CA ALA A 34 0.13 11.44 -27.27
C ALA A 34 -0.63 11.59 -25.94
N PRO A 35 -1.91 11.20 -25.85
CA PRO A 35 -2.70 11.41 -24.65
C PRO A 35 -2.19 10.52 -23.52
N SER A 36 -1.44 11.12 -22.60
CA SER A 36 -1.07 10.59 -21.29
C SER A 36 -2.28 10.64 -20.34
N GLY A 37 -3.33 9.91 -20.69
CA GLY A 37 -4.43 9.60 -19.80
C GLY A 37 -4.10 8.39 -18.94
N ARG A 38 -3.17 8.52 -17.99
CA ARG A 38 -3.13 7.57 -16.86
C ARG A 38 -4.35 7.88 -16.01
N GLU A 39 -5.36 7.01 -16.08
CA GLU A 39 -6.49 6.99 -15.16
C GLU A 39 -5.98 6.88 -13.72
N SER A 40 -5.81 8.03 -13.09
CA SER A 40 -5.67 8.17 -11.65
C SER A 40 -7.00 7.78 -11.02
N GLY A 41 -7.10 6.59 -10.41
CA GLY A 41 -8.22 6.34 -9.49
C GLY A 41 -8.46 4.91 -9.01
N LYS A 42 -8.37 3.89 -9.86
CA LYS A 42 -8.58 2.45 -9.51
C LYS A 42 -8.16 1.61 -10.73
N PRO A 43 -7.14 0.73 -10.63
CA PRO A 43 -7.32 -0.61 -10.04
C PRO A 43 -6.03 -1.21 -9.42
N ARG A 44 -5.68 -0.89 -8.17
CA ARG A 44 -4.63 -1.64 -7.43
C ARG A 44 -5.19 -2.81 -6.62
N LEU A 45 -6.53 -2.88 -6.51
CA LEU A 45 -7.31 -3.91 -5.81
C LEU A 45 -7.79 -5.04 -6.73
N ASP A 46 -7.55 -4.99 -8.04
CA ASP A 46 -7.97 -6.09 -8.94
C ASP A 46 -7.01 -7.29 -8.83
N ALA A 47 -5.78 -7.07 -8.36
CA ALA A 47 -4.86 -8.14 -7.96
C ALA A 47 -5.22 -8.76 -6.60
N VAL A 48 -6.13 -8.13 -5.86
CA VAL A 48 -6.55 -8.49 -4.50
C VAL A 48 -7.73 -9.44 -4.57
N THR A 49 -7.79 -10.42 -3.66
CA THR A 49 -8.99 -11.28 -3.56
C THR A 49 -10.24 -10.40 -3.46
N GLY A 50 -11.26 -10.66 -4.28
CA GLY A 50 -12.38 -9.72 -4.45
C GLY A 50 -13.13 -9.37 -3.16
N TRP A 51 -13.07 -10.23 -2.13
CA TRP A 51 -13.64 -9.91 -0.82
C TRP A 51 -12.80 -8.92 -0.01
N VAL A 52 -11.46 -8.94 -0.11
CA VAL A 52 -10.58 -8.03 0.63
C VAL A 52 -10.77 -6.61 0.11
N GLY A 53 -10.84 -6.41 -1.21
CA GLY A 53 -11.10 -5.08 -1.78
C GLY A 53 -12.44 -4.50 -1.33
N ARG A 54 -13.49 -5.33 -1.26
CA ARG A 54 -14.78 -4.94 -0.69
C ARG A 54 -14.70 -4.64 0.80
N ALA A 55 -14.01 -5.48 1.57
CA ALA A 55 -13.83 -5.29 3.00
C ALA A 55 -13.11 -3.98 3.30
N LEU A 56 -12.04 -3.66 2.57
CA LEU A 56 -11.31 -2.40 2.71
C LEU A 56 -12.17 -1.19 2.32
N ALA A 57 -12.93 -1.28 1.22
CA ALA A 57 -13.80 -0.20 0.77
C ALA A 57 -15.00 0.05 1.70
N ALA A 58 -15.47 -0.98 2.40
CA ALA A 58 -16.56 -0.87 3.37
C ALA A 58 -16.09 -0.47 4.78
N TYR A 59 -14.79 -0.59 5.06
CA TYR A 59 -14.25 -0.29 6.38
C TYR A 59 -14.22 1.23 6.62
N PRO A 60 -14.55 1.72 7.83
CA PRO A 60 -14.45 3.15 8.12
C PRO A 60 -13.03 3.66 7.88
N HIS A 61 -12.91 4.82 7.24
CA HIS A 61 -11.62 5.47 7.02
C HIS A 61 -11.39 6.54 8.12
N PRO A 62 -10.22 6.56 8.76
CA PRO A 62 -9.87 7.61 9.71
C PRO A 62 -9.61 8.91 8.94
N ALA A 63 -10.32 9.97 9.30
CA ALA A 63 -10.14 11.31 8.73
C ALA A 63 -9.95 12.32 9.87
N PRO A 64 -8.89 13.15 9.85
CA PRO A 64 -8.74 14.23 10.81
C PRO A 64 -9.81 15.32 10.62
N PRO A 65 -10.30 15.97 11.70
CA PRO A 65 -10.05 15.64 13.10
C PRO A 65 -10.84 14.39 13.54
N LEU A 66 -10.19 13.47 14.27
CA LEU A 66 -10.82 12.26 14.77
C LEU A 66 -11.73 12.58 15.97
N SER A 67 -13.04 12.61 15.74
CA SER A 67 -14.05 12.77 16.80
C SER A 67 -14.28 11.51 17.63
N THR A 68 -14.03 10.34 17.04
CA THR A 68 -14.16 9.02 17.68
C THR A 68 -12.89 8.21 17.53
N ARG A 69 -12.65 7.26 18.46
CA ARG A 69 -11.60 6.27 18.32
C ARG A 69 -11.82 5.48 17.02
N TRP A 70 -10.75 5.34 16.25
CA TRP A 70 -10.69 4.49 15.07
C TRP A 70 -9.70 3.36 15.30
N ASP A 71 -10.06 2.17 14.84
CA ASP A 71 -9.18 1.02 14.82
C ASP A 71 -9.39 0.16 13.60
N ALA A 72 -8.32 -0.47 13.13
CA ALA A 72 -8.35 -1.51 12.12
C ALA A 72 -7.49 -2.69 12.58
N SER A 73 -8.02 -3.91 12.46
CA SER A 73 -7.29 -5.13 12.76
C SER A 73 -7.57 -6.20 11.69
N VAL A 74 -6.72 -7.21 11.63
CA VAL A 74 -6.91 -8.37 10.74
C VAL A 74 -8.25 -9.03 11.00
N ALA A 75 -8.58 -9.26 12.26
CA ALA A 75 -9.84 -9.88 12.63
C ALA A 75 -11.04 -8.99 12.25
N GLY A 76 -10.95 -7.68 12.47
CA GLY A 76 -11.97 -6.72 12.06
C GLY A 76 -12.27 -6.76 10.56
N LEU A 77 -11.24 -6.92 9.72
CA LEU A 77 -11.39 -7.07 8.27
C LEU A 77 -11.90 -8.45 7.87
N VAL A 78 -11.42 -9.53 8.48
CA VAL A 78 -11.88 -10.89 8.17
C VAL A 78 -13.34 -11.09 8.58
N ARG A 79 -13.84 -10.38 9.59
CA ARG A 79 -15.27 -10.38 9.96
C ARG A 79 -16.18 -9.78 8.86
N GLN A 80 -15.63 -9.04 7.90
CA GLN A 80 -16.37 -8.54 6.74
C GLN A 80 -16.57 -9.60 5.64
N VAL A 81 -15.97 -10.80 5.79
CA VAL A 81 -16.19 -11.91 4.88
C VAL A 81 -17.66 -12.36 4.97
N PRO A 82 -18.38 -12.47 3.84
CA PRO A 82 -19.73 -13.03 3.86
C PRO A 82 -19.74 -14.45 4.45
N TYR A 83 -20.73 -14.74 5.30
CA TYR A 83 -20.94 -16.06 5.89
C TYR A 83 -19.77 -16.59 6.75
N VAL A 84 -19.27 -15.78 7.70
CA VAL A 84 -18.30 -16.26 8.71
C VAL A 84 -18.90 -17.45 9.49
N PRO A 85 -18.29 -18.65 9.44
CA PRO A 85 -18.80 -19.79 10.16
C PRO A 85 -18.76 -19.57 11.68
N ARG A 86 -19.77 -20.04 12.42
CA ARG A 86 -19.86 -19.85 13.88
C ARG A 86 -18.67 -20.44 14.65
N PHE A 87 -18.00 -21.46 14.10
CA PHE A 87 -16.81 -22.05 14.70
C PHE A 87 -15.54 -21.18 14.55
N ALA A 88 -15.57 -20.19 13.65
CA ALA A 88 -14.43 -19.31 13.37
C ALA A 88 -14.40 -18.04 14.25
N THR A 89 -15.47 -17.75 15.00
CA THR A 89 -15.59 -16.51 15.79
C THR A 89 -14.57 -16.42 16.93
N LYS A 90 -14.45 -17.48 17.75
CA LYS A 90 -13.50 -17.50 18.87
C LYS A 90 -12.03 -17.38 18.43
N PRO A 91 -11.56 -18.13 17.40
CA PRO A 91 -10.21 -17.91 16.87
C PRO A 91 -9.99 -16.50 16.32
N LEU A 92 -11.01 -15.87 15.72
CA LEU A 92 -10.91 -14.49 15.25
C LEU A 92 -10.77 -13.48 16.39
N GLU A 93 -11.44 -13.67 17.53
CA GLU A 93 -11.28 -12.80 18.70
C GLU A 93 -9.84 -12.77 19.21
N LEU A 94 -9.11 -13.89 19.11
CA LEU A 94 -7.69 -13.94 19.47
C LEU A 94 -6.81 -13.10 18.52
N LEU A 95 -7.31 -12.83 17.32
CA LEU A 95 -6.61 -12.04 16.29
C LEU A 95 -6.95 -10.55 16.34
N ASP A 96 -7.89 -10.12 17.18
CA ASP A 96 -8.27 -8.70 17.28
C ASP A 96 -7.07 -7.81 17.70
N ARG A 97 -6.05 -8.40 18.34
CA ARG A 97 -4.80 -7.73 18.71
C ARG A 97 -3.70 -7.81 17.67
N PHE A 98 -3.83 -8.56 16.58
CA PHE A 98 -2.72 -8.76 15.65
C PHE A 98 -2.82 -7.86 14.44
N GLY A 99 -1.74 -7.14 14.16
CA GLY A 99 -1.70 -6.11 13.15
C GLY A 99 -2.55 -4.88 13.48
N ALA A 100 -3.10 -4.79 14.69
CA ALA A 100 -4.09 -3.78 14.98
C ALA A 100 -3.46 -2.39 14.98
N VAL A 101 -4.11 -1.45 14.31
CA VAL A 101 -3.73 -0.04 14.28
C VAL A 101 -4.81 0.72 15.04
N HIS A 102 -4.44 1.45 16.08
CA HIS A 102 -5.38 2.21 16.91
C HIS A 102 -5.01 3.69 16.90
N VAL A 103 -5.98 4.54 16.56
CA VAL A 103 -5.84 5.99 16.59
C VAL A 103 -7.08 6.59 17.22
N GLY A 104 -6.90 7.32 18.32
CA GLY A 104 -7.96 8.10 18.93
C GLY A 104 -7.43 9.41 19.49
N ALA A 105 -8.34 10.30 19.88
CA ALA A 105 -7.99 11.59 20.44
C ALA A 105 -7.17 11.49 21.75
N ARG A 106 -7.29 10.38 22.49
CA ARG A 106 -6.63 10.16 23.80
C ARG A 106 -5.49 9.15 23.77
N GLU A 107 -5.54 8.20 22.84
CA GLU A 107 -4.61 7.07 22.80
C GLU A 107 -4.22 6.70 21.37
N ILE A 108 -3.04 6.13 21.24
CA ILE A 108 -2.47 5.59 20.01
C ILE A 108 -1.84 4.24 20.32
N GLY A 109 -1.87 3.30 19.38
CA GLY A 109 -1.24 2.02 19.63
C GLY A 109 -1.18 1.07 18.45
N PHE A 110 -0.40 0.01 18.66
CA PHE A 110 -0.25 -1.09 17.73
C PHE A 110 -0.51 -2.40 18.44
N ASP A 111 -1.02 -3.37 17.68
CA ASP A 111 -1.09 -4.77 18.07
C ASP A 111 -1.81 -5.00 19.44
N GLY A 112 -2.83 -4.19 19.72
CA GLY A 112 -3.60 -4.23 20.97
C GLY A 112 -2.95 -3.55 22.18
N ASP A 113 -1.74 -3.01 22.03
CA ASP A 113 -1.06 -2.22 23.05
C ASP A 113 -1.29 -0.72 22.81
N LEU A 114 -2.06 -0.10 23.71
CA LEU A 114 -2.43 1.31 23.65
C LEU A 114 -1.56 2.15 24.58
N VAL A 115 -1.25 3.36 24.14
CA VAL A 115 -0.48 4.36 24.86
C VAL A 115 -1.26 5.67 24.88
N ASP A 116 -1.51 6.21 26.07
CA ASP A 116 -2.07 7.55 26.22
C ASP A 116 -1.14 8.59 25.59
N TRP A 117 -1.70 9.50 24.81
CA TRP A 117 -0.93 10.57 24.16
C TRP A 117 -0.11 11.40 25.15
N ASP A 118 -0.62 11.61 26.36
CA ASP A 118 0.07 12.36 27.43
C ASP A 118 1.37 11.68 27.90
N ARG A 119 1.56 10.41 27.54
CA ARG A 119 2.77 9.63 27.82
C ARG A 119 3.68 9.48 26.60
N VAL A 120 3.21 9.79 25.40
CA VAL A 120 4.01 9.67 24.19
C VAL A 120 5.07 10.78 24.18
N ILE A 121 6.31 10.39 23.91
CA ILE A 121 7.48 11.27 23.85
C ILE A 121 7.83 11.56 22.39
N GLU A 122 7.85 10.50 21.58
CA GLU A 122 8.27 10.59 20.18
C GLU A 122 7.51 9.57 19.34
N VAL A 123 7.08 9.98 18.14
CA VAL A 123 6.53 9.11 17.10
C VAL A 123 7.57 9.00 15.99
N ARG A 124 8.04 7.79 15.74
CA ARG A 124 9.05 7.50 14.73
C ARG A 124 8.40 6.97 13.47
N THR A 125 8.82 7.50 12.34
CA THR A 125 8.37 7.08 11.02
C THR A 125 9.54 6.58 10.18
N GLN A 126 9.25 5.56 9.38
CA GLN A 126 10.17 5.02 8.39
C GLN A 126 9.43 4.74 7.09
N PRO A 127 10.11 4.75 5.94
CA PRO A 127 9.53 4.25 4.70
C PRO A 127 9.05 2.82 4.87
N ALA A 128 7.85 2.50 4.37
CA ALA A 128 7.22 1.19 4.55
C ALA A 128 8.12 0.01 4.14
N TRP A 129 8.92 0.18 3.09
CA TRP A 129 9.84 -0.85 2.61
C TRP A 129 10.85 -1.32 3.66
N SER A 130 11.21 -0.50 4.67
CA SER A 130 12.14 -0.89 5.73
C SER A 130 11.55 -1.99 6.64
N SER A 131 10.22 -2.03 6.76
CA SER A 131 9.49 -2.95 7.63
C SER A 131 8.82 -4.09 6.85
N LEU A 132 8.72 -3.98 5.53
CA LEU A 132 8.02 -4.92 4.65
C LEU A 132 8.98 -5.91 3.96
N SER A 133 9.82 -6.57 4.74
CA SER A 133 10.65 -7.67 4.22
C SER A 133 9.86 -8.98 4.15
N ALA A 134 10.31 -9.84 3.24
CA ALA A 134 9.94 -11.25 3.15
C ALA A 134 9.97 -11.96 4.51
N ASP A 135 11.13 -11.90 5.17
CA ASP A 135 11.39 -12.57 6.44
C ASP A 135 10.51 -12.01 7.56
N ALA A 136 10.29 -10.69 7.57
CA ALA A 136 9.39 -10.05 8.55
C ALA A 136 7.94 -10.49 8.34
N LEU A 137 7.50 -10.66 7.09
CA LEU A 137 6.16 -11.17 6.79
C LEU A 137 6.03 -12.65 7.19
N GLU A 138 7.04 -13.48 6.91
CA GLU A 138 7.05 -14.90 7.28
C GLU A 138 7.09 -15.11 8.80
N ALA A 139 7.92 -14.34 9.51
CA ALA A 139 7.98 -14.35 10.97
C ALA A 139 6.64 -13.96 11.59
N ASN A 140 5.98 -12.94 11.03
CA ASN A 140 4.67 -12.50 11.45
C ASN A 140 3.60 -13.58 11.17
N PHE A 141 3.61 -14.22 10.00
CA PHE A 141 2.77 -15.41 9.71
C PHE A 141 2.98 -16.54 10.72
N ALA A 142 4.22 -16.84 11.08
CA ALA A 142 4.53 -17.86 12.08
C ALA A 142 3.94 -17.50 13.46
N GLN A 143 3.84 -16.22 13.80
CA GLN A 143 3.20 -15.75 15.03
C GLN A 143 1.68 -16.05 15.03
N TYR A 144 0.97 -15.80 13.93
CA TYR A 144 -0.46 -16.17 13.80
C TYR A 144 -0.67 -17.67 14.01
N LEU A 145 0.21 -18.51 13.48
CA LEU A 145 0.14 -19.97 13.63
C LEU A 145 0.33 -20.45 15.07
N ARG A 146 1.10 -19.72 15.88
CA ARG A 146 1.34 -20.04 17.30
C ARG A 146 0.15 -19.66 18.18
N VAL A 147 -0.47 -18.52 17.89
CA VAL A 147 -1.51 -17.93 18.75
C VAL A 147 -2.85 -18.63 18.57
N ILE A 148 -3.22 -18.97 17.34
CA ILE A 148 -4.51 -19.60 17.07
C ILE A 148 -4.47 -21.05 17.59
N PRO A 149 -5.29 -21.46 18.57
CA PRO A 149 -5.28 -22.83 19.07
C PRO A 149 -5.62 -23.84 17.96
N ARG A 150 -5.20 -25.09 18.11
CA ARG A 150 -5.55 -26.19 17.17
C ARG A 150 -7.02 -26.61 17.38
N VAL A 151 -7.95 -25.74 17.04
CA VAL A 151 -9.40 -25.92 17.21
C VAL A 151 -10.13 -25.97 15.85
N PRO A 152 -11.35 -26.54 15.81
CA PRO A 152 -12.22 -26.45 14.63
C PRO A 152 -12.34 -24.99 14.17
N GLY A 153 -12.22 -24.74 12.87
CA GLY A 153 -12.23 -23.39 12.31
C GLY A 153 -10.88 -22.72 12.11
N ARG A 154 -9.81 -23.23 12.73
CA ARG A 154 -8.45 -22.68 12.56
C ARG A 154 -8.04 -22.60 11.09
N GLY A 155 -8.26 -23.66 10.32
CA GLY A 155 -7.89 -23.70 8.90
C GLY A 155 -8.61 -22.63 8.06
N TRP A 156 -9.89 -22.40 8.36
CA TRP A 156 -10.68 -21.37 7.69
C TRP A 156 -10.17 -19.96 8.03
N VAL A 157 -9.91 -19.69 9.32
CA VAL A 157 -9.40 -18.38 9.77
C VAL A 157 -8.02 -18.13 9.19
N LEU A 158 -7.11 -19.09 9.28
CA LEU A 158 -5.77 -18.96 8.69
C LEU A 158 -5.84 -18.75 7.18
N GLY A 159 -6.73 -19.45 6.47
CA GLY A 159 -6.96 -19.23 5.04
C GLY A 159 -7.34 -17.78 4.73
N LYS A 160 -8.31 -17.22 5.45
CA LYS A 160 -8.76 -15.83 5.23
C LYS A 160 -7.74 -14.78 5.67
N VAL A 161 -7.01 -15.03 6.75
CA VAL A 161 -5.90 -14.17 7.18
C VAL A 161 -4.77 -14.18 6.13
N SER A 162 -4.41 -15.35 5.61
CA SER A 162 -3.42 -15.47 4.54
C SER A 162 -3.87 -14.78 3.25
N GLU A 163 -5.12 -14.97 2.82
CA GLU A 163 -5.70 -14.26 1.68
C GLU A 163 -5.63 -12.73 1.87
N LEU A 164 -5.98 -12.24 3.06
CA LEU A 164 -5.91 -10.83 3.42
C LEU A 164 -4.48 -10.29 3.35
N LEU A 165 -3.54 -10.91 4.08
CA LEU A 165 -2.17 -10.42 4.17
C LEU A 165 -1.44 -10.46 2.82
N VAL A 166 -1.62 -11.53 2.05
CA VAL A 166 -1.09 -11.62 0.68
C VAL A 166 -1.69 -10.53 -0.20
N SER A 167 -3.00 -10.29 -0.10
CA SER A 167 -3.66 -9.24 -0.86
C SER A 167 -3.15 -7.84 -0.49
N LEU A 168 -3.02 -7.54 0.80
CA LEU A 168 -2.47 -6.27 1.29
C LEU A 168 -1.03 -6.08 0.81
N TYR A 169 -0.21 -7.12 0.91
CA TYR A 169 1.17 -7.09 0.42
C TYR A 169 1.23 -6.81 -1.09
N LEU A 170 0.45 -7.55 -1.89
CA LEU A 170 0.38 -7.35 -3.34
C LEU A 170 -0.17 -5.98 -3.74
N ALA A 171 -1.03 -5.38 -2.91
CA ALA A 171 -1.55 -4.04 -3.12
C ALA A 171 -0.49 -2.96 -2.85
N VAL A 172 0.50 -3.22 -2.00
CA VAL A 172 1.51 -2.21 -1.64
C VAL A 172 2.79 -2.37 -2.48
N VAL A 173 3.24 -3.60 -2.72
CA VAL A 173 4.49 -3.87 -3.43
C VAL A 173 4.44 -3.33 -4.86
N PRO A 174 5.51 -2.65 -5.34
CA PRO A 174 5.58 -2.10 -6.70
C PRO A 174 5.48 -3.20 -7.76
N LEU A 175 4.91 -2.87 -8.92
CA LEU A 175 4.96 -3.75 -10.08
C LEU A 175 6.40 -3.79 -10.64
N PRO A 176 6.80 -4.87 -11.34
CA PRO A 176 8.14 -4.96 -11.93
C PRO A 176 8.53 -3.74 -12.78
N ASP A 177 7.58 -3.18 -13.52
CA ASP A 177 7.78 -1.99 -14.36
C ASP A 177 7.97 -0.72 -13.49
N ASP A 178 7.27 -0.62 -12.36
CA ASP A 178 7.44 0.47 -11.39
C ASP A 178 8.80 0.37 -10.67
N VAL A 179 9.32 -0.85 -10.47
CA VAL A 179 10.62 -1.07 -9.84
C VAL A 179 11.73 -0.47 -10.69
N ALA A 180 11.71 -0.69 -12.01
CA ALA A 180 12.70 -0.08 -12.91
C ALA A 180 12.67 1.45 -12.79
N TYR A 181 11.47 2.04 -12.81
CA TYR A 181 11.31 3.49 -12.62
C TYR A 181 11.79 3.97 -11.25
N LEU A 182 11.47 3.27 -10.16
CA LEU A 182 11.90 3.62 -8.80
C LEU A 182 13.43 3.51 -8.60
N LEU A 183 14.09 2.66 -9.38
CA LEU A 183 15.54 2.50 -9.34
C LEU A 183 16.27 3.51 -10.24
N ASP A 184 15.67 3.93 -11.35
CA ASP A 184 16.24 4.90 -12.30
C ASP A 184 16.01 6.37 -11.90
N SER A 185 14.99 6.66 -11.07
CA SER A 185 14.70 8.03 -10.65
C SER A 185 15.56 8.47 -9.46
N GLU A 186 16.69 9.15 -9.75
CA GLU A 186 17.51 9.93 -8.79
C GLU A 186 16.85 11.24 -8.32
N ALA A 187 15.61 11.52 -8.72
CA ALA A 187 14.95 12.78 -8.40
C ALA A 187 14.67 12.94 -6.90
N PRO A 188 14.83 14.15 -6.33
CA PRO A 188 14.49 14.42 -4.94
C PRO A 188 13.01 14.11 -4.74
N ARG A 189 12.73 13.08 -3.94
CA ARG A 189 11.38 12.62 -3.67
C ARG A 189 10.74 13.59 -2.69
N ASP A 190 9.91 14.49 -3.21
CA ASP A 190 8.96 15.21 -2.37
C ASP A 190 8.05 14.18 -1.68
N ASP A 191 7.94 14.27 -0.35
CA ASP A 191 7.09 13.43 0.50
C ASP A 191 5.57 13.60 0.16
N SER A 192 5.25 14.46 -0.81
CA SER A 192 3.91 14.75 -1.29
C SER A 192 3.54 13.90 -2.53
N GLY A 193 3.21 12.64 -2.26
CA GLY A 193 2.07 11.98 -2.94
C GLY A 193 2.30 11.22 -4.25
N SER A 194 3.48 11.27 -4.88
CA SER A 194 3.75 10.47 -6.11
C SER A 194 4.61 9.22 -5.89
N GLY A 195 5.17 9.03 -4.69
CA GLY A 195 5.84 7.79 -4.31
C GLY A 195 4.81 6.68 -4.11
N GLY A 196 4.96 5.55 -4.80
CA GLY A 196 4.06 4.40 -4.61
C GLY A 196 3.95 4.00 -3.13
N SER A 197 2.86 3.34 -2.73
CA SER A 197 2.58 2.98 -1.32
C SER A 197 3.76 2.33 -0.57
N PHE A 198 4.69 1.71 -1.29
CA PHE A 198 5.90 1.08 -0.73
C PHE A 198 6.98 2.07 -0.25
N THR A 199 7.03 3.30 -0.78
CA THR A 199 7.98 4.35 -0.35
C THR A 199 7.37 5.30 0.67
N ARG A 200 6.05 5.26 0.86
CA ARG A 200 5.35 6.07 1.85
C ARG A 200 5.89 5.78 3.26
N ARG A 201 6.07 6.83 4.05
CA ARG A 201 6.40 6.70 5.46
C ARG A 201 5.18 6.26 6.28
N THR A 202 5.40 5.29 7.16
CA THR A 202 4.42 4.83 8.15
C THR A 202 4.98 5.05 9.54
N VAL A 203 4.10 5.13 10.55
CA VAL A 203 4.53 5.12 11.95
C VAL A 203 4.98 3.70 12.28
N THR A 204 6.27 3.54 12.56
CA THR A 204 6.88 2.25 12.87
C THR A 204 7.15 2.09 14.34
N GLU A 205 7.26 3.19 15.09
CA GLU A 205 7.54 3.13 16.51
C GLU A 205 6.95 4.30 17.30
N ILE A 206 6.48 4.00 18.51
CA ILE A 206 5.97 4.96 19.48
C ILE A 206 6.83 4.85 20.74
N VAL A 207 7.57 5.91 21.04
CA VAL A 207 8.37 6.04 22.25
C VAL A 207 7.52 6.73 23.32
N TYR A 208 7.48 6.16 24.53
CA TYR A 208 6.60 6.64 25.60
C TYR A 208 7.24 6.55 26.97
N ARG A 209 6.77 7.40 27.88
CA ARG A 209 7.19 7.44 29.28
C ARG A 209 6.59 6.28 30.05
N ARG A 210 7.42 5.50 30.74
CA ARG A 210 7.00 4.47 31.72
C ARG A 210 7.04 5.05 33.14
N ARG A 211 6.56 4.28 34.12
CA ARG A 211 6.71 4.65 35.55
C ARG A 211 8.18 4.85 35.93
N ILE A 212 9.07 4.09 35.29
CA ILE A 212 10.52 4.23 35.39
C ILE A 212 11.07 4.07 33.97
N GLY A 213 11.79 5.08 33.49
CA GLY A 213 12.42 5.09 32.17
C GLY A 213 11.45 5.25 31.00
N GLU A 214 11.94 4.86 29.82
CA GLU A 214 11.24 4.95 28.55
C GLU A 214 10.86 3.55 28.04
N GLY A 215 9.83 3.51 27.22
CA GLY A 215 9.37 2.32 26.54
C GLY A 215 9.19 2.58 25.07
N GLU A 216 9.37 1.52 24.29
CA GLU A 216 9.16 1.54 22.84
C GLU A 216 8.04 0.56 22.48
N ARG A 217 7.19 0.96 21.53
CA ARG A 217 6.22 0.10 20.86
C ARG A 217 6.50 0.13 19.38
N GLN A 218 6.85 -1.03 18.83
CA GLN A 218 7.08 -1.20 17.40
C GLN A 218 5.81 -1.70 16.72
N ALA A 219 5.52 -1.17 15.54
CA ALA A 219 4.45 -1.65 14.70
C ALA A 219 4.84 -3.00 14.07
N SER A 220 3.96 -3.99 14.14
CA SER A 220 4.15 -5.22 13.37
C SER A 220 4.09 -4.96 11.85
N THR A 221 4.64 -5.88 11.06
CA THR A 221 4.53 -5.87 9.59
C THR A 221 3.07 -5.75 9.13
N THR A 222 2.15 -6.39 9.84
CA THR A 222 0.71 -6.25 9.52
C THR A 222 0.19 -4.86 9.85
N SER A 223 0.57 -4.28 10.99
CA SER A 223 0.20 -2.90 11.34
C SER A 223 0.69 -1.91 10.28
N VAL A 224 1.90 -2.11 9.73
CA VAL A 224 2.43 -1.32 8.60
C VAL A 224 1.59 -1.54 7.33
N LEU A 225 1.27 -2.77 6.97
CA LEU A 225 0.40 -3.06 5.81
C LEU A 225 -0.99 -2.42 5.95
N LEU A 226 -1.55 -2.40 7.15
CA LEU A 226 -2.86 -1.77 7.41
C LEU A 226 -2.79 -0.25 7.39
N GLN A 227 -1.71 0.36 7.88
CA GLN A 227 -1.47 1.79 7.70
C GLN A 227 -1.42 2.19 6.22
N LEU A 228 -0.84 1.34 5.37
CA LEU A 228 -0.77 1.59 3.93
C LEU A 228 -2.10 1.36 3.21
N ALA A 229 -2.91 0.42 3.70
CA ALA A 229 -4.27 0.21 3.21
C ALA A 229 -5.24 1.32 3.64
N PHE A 230 -5.00 1.90 4.83
CA PHE A 230 -5.75 3.02 5.40
C PHE A 230 -4.81 4.22 5.60
N PRO A 231 -4.44 4.92 4.53
CA PRO A 231 -3.44 6.00 4.60
C PRO A 231 -3.81 7.10 5.60
N GLY A 232 -5.11 7.40 5.74
CA GLY A 232 -5.61 8.36 6.72
C GLY A 232 -5.25 8.01 8.17
N SER A 233 -4.86 6.75 8.46
CA SER A 233 -4.47 6.33 9.81
C SER A 233 -3.13 6.92 10.20
N THR A 234 -2.13 6.86 9.31
CA THR A 234 -0.84 7.51 9.50
C THR A 234 -1.01 9.02 9.55
N ASP A 235 -1.81 9.58 8.64
CA ASP A 235 -2.05 11.03 8.58
C ASP A 235 -2.72 11.52 9.87
N ALA A 236 -3.68 10.76 10.43
CA ALA A 236 -4.31 11.07 11.70
C ALA A 236 -3.37 10.93 12.91
N MET A 237 -2.51 9.91 12.93
CA MET A 237 -1.49 9.78 13.98
C MET A 237 -0.55 10.99 13.99
N LEU A 238 -0.08 11.41 12.81
CA LEU A 238 0.84 12.54 12.68
C LEU A 238 0.16 13.88 12.96
N ALA A 239 -1.09 14.05 12.54
CA ALA A 239 -1.88 15.23 12.86
C ALA A 239 -2.08 15.38 14.37
N ILE A 240 -2.48 14.32 15.07
CA ILE A 240 -2.66 14.37 16.53
C ILE A 240 -1.33 14.55 17.26
N ALA A 241 -0.24 13.94 16.76
CA ALA A 241 1.09 14.16 17.31
C ALA A 241 1.48 15.64 17.21
N ALA A 242 1.23 16.29 16.07
CA ALA A 242 1.49 17.70 15.88
C ALA A 242 0.61 18.60 16.77
N GLU A 243 -0.69 18.32 16.87
CA GLU A 243 -1.63 19.03 17.75
C GLU A 243 -1.22 18.97 19.22
N ARG A 244 -0.59 17.88 19.64
CA ARG A 244 -0.15 17.65 21.02
C ARG A 244 1.33 17.98 21.25
N GLU A 245 1.99 18.59 20.27
CA GLU A 245 3.41 18.97 20.32
C GLU A 245 4.33 17.76 20.62
N VAL A 246 3.91 16.56 20.23
CA VAL A 246 4.72 15.34 20.32
C VAL A 246 5.75 15.34 19.20
N ARG A 247 7.00 15.02 19.53
CA ARG A 247 8.09 14.98 18.54
C ARG A 247 7.81 13.91 17.48
N VAL A 248 7.86 14.29 16.20
CA VAL A 248 7.87 13.34 15.08
C VAL A 248 9.29 13.21 14.56
N ALA A 249 9.84 11.99 14.59
CA ALA A 249 11.17 11.68 14.10
C ALA A 249 11.09 10.84 12.81
N HIS A 250 11.66 11.35 11.73
CA HIS A 250 11.84 10.59 10.51
C HIS A 250 13.17 9.85 10.59
N VAL A 251 13.11 8.55 10.87
CA VAL A 251 14.31 7.74 11.02
C VAL A 251 14.95 7.55 9.64
N PRO A 252 16.24 7.93 9.46
CA PRO A 252 16.93 7.71 8.21
C PRO A 252 17.10 6.20 7.99
N VAL A 253 16.94 5.78 6.75
CA VAL A 253 17.15 4.39 6.31
C VAL A 253 18.20 4.40 5.22
N ASP A 254 19.02 3.35 5.16
CA ASP A 254 20.06 3.24 4.14
C ASP A 254 19.43 3.05 2.76
N GLU A 255 19.51 4.10 1.95
CA GLU A 255 18.98 4.10 0.57
C GLU A 255 19.70 3.08 -0.32
N GLY A 256 20.94 2.68 0.01
CA GLY A 256 21.65 1.60 -0.66
C GLY A 256 20.96 0.23 -0.49
N GLU A 257 20.27 0.03 0.62
CA GLU A 257 19.47 -1.19 0.87
C GLU A 257 18.09 -1.14 0.21
N MET A 258 17.60 0.04 -0.17
CA MET A 258 16.29 0.23 -0.78
C MET A 258 16.17 -0.59 -2.07
N GLY A 259 17.16 -0.49 -2.95
CA GLY A 259 17.14 -1.21 -4.23
C GLY A 259 17.14 -2.73 -4.06
N ALA A 260 17.93 -3.25 -3.12
CA ALA A 260 17.95 -4.68 -2.79
C ALA A 260 16.63 -5.14 -2.16
N THR A 261 16.02 -4.31 -1.32
CA THR A 261 14.74 -4.60 -0.66
C THR A 261 13.58 -4.57 -1.65
N ILE A 262 13.55 -3.60 -2.56
CA ILE A 262 12.56 -3.55 -3.65
C ILE A 262 12.68 -4.78 -4.56
N LYS A 263 13.90 -5.16 -4.95
CA LYS A 263 14.14 -6.38 -5.76
C LYS A 263 13.66 -7.65 -5.05
N ARG A 264 13.94 -7.78 -3.74
CA ARG A 264 13.45 -8.89 -2.91
C ARG A 264 11.93 -8.90 -2.81
N ALA A 265 11.30 -7.73 -2.63
CA ALA A 265 9.85 -7.61 -2.58
C ALA A 265 9.19 -8.00 -3.92
N ALA A 266 9.79 -7.60 -5.05
CA ALA A 266 9.34 -8.02 -6.38
C ALA A 266 9.47 -9.53 -6.59
N ALA A 267 10.57 -10.15 -6.14
CA ALA A 267 10.72 -11.61 -6.17
C ALA A 267 9.63 -12.29 -5.33
N TRP A 268 9.35 -11.77 -4.13
CA TRP A 268 8.28 -12.27 -3.25
C TRP A 268 6.87 -12.11 -3.82
N ARG A 269 6.64 -11.10 -4.65
CA ARG A 269 5.38 -10.93 -5.38
C ARG A 269 5.02 -12.19 -6.17
N SER A 270 6.00 -12.83 -6.81
CA SER A 270 5.77 -14.06 -7.59
C SER A 270 5.34 -15.25 -6.71
N THR A 271 5.96 -15.41 -5.54
CA THR A 271 5.59 -16.40 -4.53
C THR A 271 4.19 -16.13 -3.97
N ALA A 272 3.89 -14.86 -3.66
CA ALA A 272 2.60 -14.42 -3.17
C ALA A 272 1.47 -14.66 -4.18
N LEU A 273 1.71 -14.39 -5.47
CA LEU A 273 0.78 -14.73 -6.56
C LEU A 273 0.55 -16.24 -6.66
N SER A 274 1.63 -17.04 -6.58
CA SER A 274 1.53 -18.50 -6.59
C SER A 274 0.71 -19.06 -5.41
N LEU A 275 0.86 -18.47 -4.23
CA LEU A 275 0.06 -18.80 -3.04
C LEU A 275 -1.41 -18.42 -3.24
N ARG A 276 -1.69 -17.24 -3.78
CA ARG A 276 -3.04 -16.79 -4.12
C ARG A 276 -3.73 -17.75 -5.08
N ASP A 277 -3.05 -18.17 -6.15
CA ASP A 277 -3.60 -19.08 -7.14
C ASP A 277 -3.85 -20.49 -6.57
N ARG A 278 -3.09 -20.89 -5.54
CA ARG A 278 -3.36 -22.12 -4.77
C ARG A 278 -4.64 -21.99 -3.94
N PHE A 279 -4.85 -20.85 -3.27
CA PHE A 279 -6.08 -20.59 -2.51
C PHE A 279 -7.30 -20.57 -3.42
N ALA A 280 -7.22 -19.89 -4.58
CA ALA A 280 -8.30 -19.84 -5.55
C ALA A 280 -8.71 -21.24 -6.06
N ARG A 281 -7.75 -22.12 -6.36
CA ARG A 281 -8.00 -23.49 -6.80
C ARG A 281 -8.63 -24.38 -5.72
N THR A 282 -8.29 -24.15 -4.45
CA THR A 282 -8.83 -24.91 -3.33
C THR A 282 -10.30 -24.53 -3.03
N GLN A 283 -10.77 -23.40 -3.57
CA GLN A 283 -12.16 -22.92 -3.47
C GLN A 283 -12.99 -23.14 -4.76
N GLY A 284 -12.52 -23.96 -5.72
CA GLY A 284 -13.28 -24.36 -6.92
C GLY A 284 -14.54 -25.19 -6.60
N PRO A 285 -15.56 -25.20 -7.49
CA PRO A 285 -16.96 -25.02 -7.16
C PRO A 285 -17.54 -26.19 -6.34
N THR A 286 -17.90 -25.92 -5.09
CA THR A 286 -18.90 -26.73 -4.39
C THR A 286 -20.28 -26.33 -4.94
N ALA A 287 -20.91 -27.29 -5.63
CA ALA A 287 -22.32 -27.28 -6.01
C ALA A 287 -23.25 -27.17 -4.79
#